data_AF-A0A099XPS8-F1
#
_entry.id   AF-A0A099XPS8-F1
#
_cell.length_a   1.000
_cell.length_b   1.000
_cell.length_c   1.000
_cell.angle_alpha   90.00
_cell.angle_beta   90.00
_cell.angle_gamma   90.00
#
_symmetry.space_group_name_H-M   'P 1'
#
loop_
_entity.id
_entity.type
_entity.pdbx_description
1 polymer ?
#
loop_
_entity_poly.entity_id
_entity_poly.type
_entity_poly.pdbx_seq_one_letter_code
_entity_poly.pdbx_strand_id
1 'polypeptide(L)' 'MILGFYTNSSSFIEKQDWKYAEGTHIGDWLAKNSIEINNGIIETNQGKAKIVFCYGKELIIENIETKEKGYYINKS' A
#
# COMPACT_ATOMS: atom_id res chain seq x y z
N MET A 1 6.89 23.97 13.99
CA MET A 1 7.12 22.53 14.26
C MET A 1 6.51 21.76 13.10
N ILE A 2 7.34 21.39 12.11
CA ILE A 2 6.92 20.80 10.83
C ILE A 2 7.15 19.29 10.97
N LEU A 3 6.27 18.60 11.71
CA LEU A 3 6.36 17.15 11.90
C LEU A 3 4.98 16.55 11.57
N GLY A 4 4.87 15.79 10.47
CA GLY A 4 3.72 14.92 10.24
C GLY A 4 3.24 14.73 8.80
N PHE A 5 3.69 15.54 7.83
CA PHE A 5 3.10 15.59 6.48
C PHE A 5 3.88 14.85 5.37
N TYR A 6 4.75 13.88 5.64
CA TYR A 6 5.50 13.26 4.55
C TYR A 6 5.76 11.76 4.78
N THR A 7 4.91 10.93 4.16
CA THR A 7 5.19 9.59 3.55
C THR A 7 3.93 8.91 2.94
N ASN A 8 2.74 9.52 3.02
CA ASN A 8 1.51 9.02 2.35
C ASN A 8 1.34 9.50 0.90
N SER A 9 2.34 10.12 0.29
CA SER A 9 2.21 10.56 -1.10
C SER A 9 2.15 9.35 -2.04
N SER A 10 1.15 9.31 -2.93
CA SER A 10 1.02 8.29 -3.99
C SER A 10 2.36 7.97 -4.65
N SER A 11 3.11 9.01 -5.00
CA SER A 11 4.42 8.93 -5.64
C SER A 11 5.53 8.26 -4.82
N PHE A 12 5.42 8.24 -3.49
CA PHE A 12 6.36 7.53 -2.63
C PHE A 12 6.06 6.03 -2.70
N ILE A 13 4.80 5.66 -2.51
CA ILE A 13 4.33 4.27 -2.46
C ILE A 13 4.55 3.59 -3.82
N GLU A 14 4.25 4.27 -4.93
CA GLU A 14 4.44 3.77 -6.30
C GLU A 14 5.91 3.49 -6.66
N LYS A 15 6.87 4.15 -5.99
CA LYS A 15 8.31 4.02 -6.26
C LYS A 15 9.01 2.99 -5.38
N GLN A 16 8.32 2.39 -4.41
CA GLN A 16 8.91 1.39 -3.53
C GLN A 16 8.62 -0.04 -4.01
N ASP A 17 9.55 -0.95 -3.72
CA ASP A 17 9.36 -2.38 -3.86
C ASP A 17 8.73 -2.96 -2.58
N TRP A 18 7.40 -2.88 -2.50
CA TRP A 18 6.64 -3.39 -1.36
C TRP A 18 6.58 -4.91 -1.37
N LYS A 19 7.12 -5.53 -0.32
CA LYS A 19 7.06 -6.98 -0.13
C LYS A 19 6.03 -7.33 0.90
N TYR A 20 5.18 -8.27 0.55
CA TYR A 20 4.14 -8.70 1.45
C TYR A 20 4.71 -9.45 2.65
N ALA A 21 4.16 -9.16 3.83
CA ALA A 21 4.62 -9.74 5.08
C ALA A 21 3.81 -10.98 5.51
N GLU A 22 2.54 -11.14 5.10
CA GLU A 22 1.62 -12.12 5.75
C GLU A 22 0.52 -12.75 4.86
N GLY A 23 0.72 -13.95 4.28
CA GLY A 23 -0.31 -14.69 3.51
C GLY A 23 -0.28 -14.39 2.00
N THR A 24 -1.36 -14.59 1.23
CA THR A 24 -1.36 -14.39 -0.25
C THR A 24 -2.52 -13.59 -0.84
N HIS A 25 -3.70 -13.50 -0.19
CA HIS A 25 -4.92 -12.99 -0.85
C HIS A 25 -4.86 -11.52 -1.27
N ILE A 26 -4.72 -10.59 -0.33
CA ILE A 26 -4.40 -9.19 -0.66
C ILE A 26 -2.92 -9.02 -0.98
N GLY A 27 -2.08 -9.93 -0.49
CA GLY A 27 -0.63 -9.82 -0.51
C GLY A 27 0.02 -9.59 -1.86
N ASP A 28 -0.51 -10.23 -2.89
CA ASP A 28 0.07 -10.17 -4.23
C ASP A 28 -0.30 -8.88 -5.00
N TRP A 29 -1.13 -8.00 -4.43
CA TRP A 29 -1.67 -6.84 -5.14
C TRP A 29 -0.60 -5.82 -5.55
N LEU A 30 0.39 -5.57 -4.69
CA LEU A 30 1.45 -4.60 -4.95
C LEU A 30 2.66 -5.21 -5.68
N ALA A 31 2.76 -6.54 -5.73
CA ALA A 31 3.87 -7.25 -6.37
C ALA A 31 3.84 -7.17 -7.91
N LYS A 32 2.72 -6.74 -8.50
CA LYS A 32 2.50 -6.76 -9.96
C LYS A 32 2.90 -5.48 -10.73
N ASN A 33 3.57 -4.53 -10.10
CA ASN A 33 4.16 -3.34 -10.76
C ASN A 33 3.20 -2.40 -11.52
N SER A 34 1.88 -2.50 -11.32
CA SER A 34 0.91 -1.54 -11.83
C SER A 34 -0.12 -1.19 -10.76
N ILE A 35 0.16 -0.15 -9.99
CA ILE A 35 -0.77 0.40 -9.02
C ILE A 35 -1.00 1.87 -9.36
N GLU A 36 -2.27 2.29 -9.40
CA GLU A 36 -2.63 3.70 -9.47
C GLU A 36 -3.18 4.12 -8.11
N ILE A 37 -2.64 5.21 -7.56
CA ILE A 37 -3.04 5.68 -6.23
C ILE A 37 -3.74 7.03 -6.35
N ASN A 38 -5.06 7.02 -6.21
CA ASN A 38 -5.89 8.22 -6.22
C ASN A 38 -6.51 8.47 -4.84
N ASN A 39 -6.18 9.62 -4.23
CA ASN A 39 -6.74 10.07 -2.96
C ASN A 39 -6.67 9.02 -1.82
N GLY A 40 -5.55 8.28 -1.75
CA GLY A 40 -5.34 7.23 -0.74
C GLY A 40 -5.97 5.87 -1.07
N ILE A 41 -6.57 5.72 -2.26
CA ILE A 41 -7.09 4.45 -2.77
C ILE A 41 -6.14 3.91 -3.83
N ILE A 42 -5.74 2.66 -3.65
CA ILE A 42 -4.98 1.86 -4.59
C ILE A 42 -5.98 1.12 -5.47
N GLU A 43 -5.92 1.36 -6.77
CA GLU A 43 -6.71 0.64 -7.77
C GLU A 43 -5.83 -0.39 -8.46
N THR A 44 -6.29 -1.64 -8.44
CA THR A 44 -5.61 -2.78 -9.08
C THR A 44 -6.62 -3.59 -9.90
N ASN A 45 -6.12 -4.46 -10.77
CA ASN A 45 -6.96 -5.43 -11.48
C ASN A 45 -7.62 -6.45 -10.54
N GLN A 46 -7.20 -6.55 -9.27
CA GLN A 46 -7.75 -7.44 -8.25
C GLN A 46 -8.81 -6.75 -7.38
N GLY A 47 -9.02 -5.45 -7.55
CA GLY A 47 -9.97 -4.64 -6.80
C GLY A 47 -9.37 -3.36 -6.25
N LYS A 48 -10.05 -2.78 -5.26
CA LYS A 48 -9.67 -1.51 -4.63
C LYS A 48 -9.25 -1.71 -3.18
N ALA A 49 -8.14 -1.09 -2.81
CA ALA A 49 -7.65 -1.08 -1.43
C ALA A 49 -7.44 0.35 -0.95
N LYS A 50 -7.71 0.61 0.33
CA LYS A 50 -7.42 1.89 0.97
C LYS A 50 -6.07 1.81 1.67
N ILE A 51 -5.26 2.86 1.57
CA ILE A 51 -4.07 3.03 2.40
C ILE A 51 -4.53 3.39 3.82
N VAL A 52 -4.26 2.49 4.76
CA VAL A 52 -4.58 2.67 6.18
C VAL A 52 -3.42 3.36 6.89
N PHE A 53 -2.19 2.99 6.53
CA PHE A 53 -0.98 3.51 7.15
C PHE A 53 0.19 3.41 6.17
N CYS A 54 1.03 4.44 6.07
CA CYS A 54 2.32 4.38 5.38
C CYS A 54 3.33 5.24 6.13
N TYR A 55 4.34 4.59 6.72
CA TYR A 55 5.41 5.26 7.43
C TYR A 55 6.72 4.50 7.31
N GLY A 56 7.78 5.20 6.90
CA GLY A 56 9.11 4.61 6.75
C GLY A 56 9.11 3.43 5.77
N LYS A 57 9.33 2.21 6.31
CA LYS A 57 9.37 0.96 5.54
C LYS A 57 8.10 0.14 5.65
N GLU A 58 7.06 0.65 6.31
CA GLU A 58 5.81 -0.09 6.58
C GLU A 58 4.66 0.53 5.80
N LEU A 59 3.86 -0.35 5.18
CA LEU A 59 2.63 0.01 4.49
C LEU A 59 1.53 -0.98 4.90
N ILE A 60 0.39 -0.44 5.30
CA ILE A 60 -0.82 -1.20 5.61
C ILE A 60 -1.91 -0.72 4.66
N ILE A 61 -2.49 -1.66 3.94
CA ILE A 61 -3.63 -1.44 3.07
C ILE A 61 -4.80 -2.31 3.51
N GLU A 62 -6.02 -1.90 3.18
CA GLU A 62 -7.23 -2.67 3.48
C GLU A 62 -8.09 -2.79 2.22
N ASN A 63 -8.43 -4.02 1.83
CA ASN A 63 -9.37 -4.26 0.75
C ASN A 63 -10.74 -3.68 1.14
N ILE A 64 -11.29 -2.82 0.28
CA ILE A 64 -12.52 -2.07 0.59
C ILE A 64 -13.73 -3.01 0.70
N GLU A 65 -13.74 -4.10 -0.05
CA GLU A 65 -14.82 -5.08 -0.14
C GLU A 65 -14.72 -6.14 0.96
N THR A 66 -13.57 -6.79 1.09
CA THR A 66 -13.40 -7.94 2.00
C THR A 66 -12.98 -7.54 3.41
N LYS A 67 -12.52 -6.30 3.60
CA LYS A 67 -11.89 -5.80 4.84
C LYS A 67 -10.61 -6.53 5.23
N GLU A 68 -10.06 -7.35 4.34
CA GLU A 68 -8.77 -7.98 4.52
C GLU A 68 -7.68 -6.91 4.55
N LYS A 69 -6.74 -7.04 5.49
CA LYS A 69 -5.60 -6.14 5.62
C LYS A 69 -4.36 -6.76 5.04
N GLY A 70 -3.63 -5.96 4.28
CA GLY A 70 -2.34 -6.31 3.75
C GLY A 70 -1.22 -5.55 4.43
N TYR A 71 -0.26 -6.26 4.98
CA TYR A 71 0.94 -5.71 5.61
C TYR A 71 2.14 -5.85 4.68
N TYR A 72 2.77 -4.73 4.37
CA TYR A 72 3.87 -4.65 3.43
C TYR A 72 5.08 -3.98 4.05
N ILE A 73 6.25 -4.50 3.69
CA ILE A 73 7.54 -3.99 4.11
C ILE A 73 8.37 -3.67 2.89
N ASN A 74 8.94 -2.46 2.85
CA ASN A 74 9.96 -2.09 1.89
C ASN A 74 11.33 -2.56 2.38
N LYS A 75 12.02 -3.40 1.60
CA LYS A 75 13.34 -3.93 1.97
C LYS A 75 14.54 -3.13 1.44
N SER A 76 14.32 -1.99 0.76
CA SER A 76 15.41 -1.10 0.34
C SER A 76 16.17 -0.48 1.51
#